data_AF-A0AA45R4K8-F1
#
_entry.id   AF-A0AA45R4K8-F1
#
_cell.length_a   1.000
_cell.length_b   1.000
_cell.length_c   1.000
_cell.angle_alpha   90.00
_cell.angle_beta   90.00
_cell.angle_gamma   90.00
#
_symmetry.space_group_name_H-M   'P 1'
#
loop_
_entity.id
_entity.type
_entity.pdbx_description
1 polymer ?
#
loop_
_entity_poly.entity_id
_entity_poly.type
_entity_poly.pdbx_seq_one_letter_code
_entity_poly.pdbx_strand_id
1 'polypeptide(L)'
;MSTKTMSTPARHTAPGPLRQRVQHPIPPDWPTTTDPETGQVCLLLGTVVDALVMRAGLAAEVNHNLACSLLQAPVVIVPATPGRSDDWIFLTGPRTALRQSTVADLLSAKVGWYEPGKALPLPGDIPAPGEPRWLSGRAKTALPPWGAVIGAVRRTCCSRAW
;
A
#
# COMPACT_ATOMS: atom_id res chain seq x y z
N MET A 1 60.44 19.73 -18.03
CA MET A 1 60.10 18.74 -16.99
C MET A 1 58.60 18.49 -17.08
N SER A 2 58.19 17.40 -17.72
CA SER A 2 56.78 17.08 -17.99
C SER A 2 56.24 16.15 -16.91
N THR A 3 55.19 16.57 -16.20
CA THR A 3 54.50 15.72 -15.23
C THR A 3 53.45 14.87 -15.95
N LYS A 4 53.65 13.55 -15.85
CA LYS A 4 52.85 12.48 -16.45
C LYS A 4 51.63 12.22 -15.55
N THR A 5 50.43 12.54 -16.03
CA THR A 5 49.17 12.18 -15.36
C THR A 5 48.93 10.67 -15.51
N MET A 6 48.92 9.96 -14.39
CA MET A 6 48.69 8.52 -14.32
C MET A 6 47.22 8.28 -13.98
N SER A 7 46.41 7.91 -14.97
CA SER A 7 45.00 7.54 -14.78
C SER A 7 44.88 6.20 -14.07
N THR A 8 44.31 6.22 -12.87
CA THR A 8 43.88 5.02 -12.13
C THR A 8 42.54 4.53 -12.70
N PRO A 9 42.37 3.25 -13.08
CA PRO A 9 41.07 2.74 -13.50
C PRO A 9 40.16 2.52 -12.28
N ALA A 10 38.95 3.06 -12.36
CA ALA A 10 37.89 2.89 -11.38
C ALA A 10 37.53 1.40 -11.26
N ARG A 11 37.57 0.87 -10.04
CA ARG A 11 37.05 -0.45 -9.71
C ARG A 11 35.55 -0.46 -9.98
N HIS A 12 35.13 -1.24 -10.97
CA HIS A 12 33.74 -1.67 -11.11
C HIS A 12 33.38 -2.51 -9.89
N THR A 13 32.68 -1.89 -8.94
CA THR A 13 31.99 -2.60 -7.86
C THR A 13 30.83 -3.38 -8.48
N ALA A 14 30.95 -4.70 -8.54
CA ALA A 14 29.86 -5.57 -8.90
C ALA A 14 28.71 -5.42 -7.88
N PRO A 15 27.43 -5.42 -8.31
CA PRO A 15 26.31 -5.43 -7.38
C PRO A 15 26.35 -6.73 -6.57
N GLY A 16 26.35 -6.58 -5.24
CA GLY A 16 26.32 -7.72 -4.31
C GLY A 16 25.07 -8.57 -4.50
N PRO A 17 25.09 -9.83 -4.03
CA PRO A 17 23.98 -10.75 -4.25
C PRO A 17 22.70 -10.18 -3.64
N LEU A 18 21.65 -10.09 -4.47
CA LEU A 18 20.28 -9.81 -4.08
C LEU A 18 19.94 -10.75 -2.92
N ARG A 19 19.93 -10.22 -1.68
CA ARG A 19 19.40 -10.95 -0.54
C ARG A 19 17.94 -11.21 -0.89
N GLN A 20 17.63 -12.45 -1.27
CA GLN A 20 16.27 -12.95 -1.37
C GLN A 20 15.61 -12.66 -0.03
N ARG A 21 14.82 -11.58 0.02
CA ARG A 21 13.87 -11.37 1.11
C ARG A 21 12.96 -12.58 1.02
N VAL A 22 13.03 -13.46 2.02
CA VAL A 22 12.08 -14.58 2.15
C VAL A 22 10.71 -13.92 2.23
N GLN A 23 9.92 -14.05 1.16
CA GLN A 23 8.55 -13.61 1.11
C GLN A 23 7.68 -14.84 1.35
N HIS A 24 6.82 -14.79 2.37
CA HIS A 24 5.73 -15.76 2.53
C HIS A 24 4.86 -15.81 1.26
N PRO A 25 4.08 -16.87 1.03
CA PRO A 25 3.23 -16.96 -0.15
C PRO A 25 2.20 -15.83 -0.17
N ILE A 26 2.09 -15.13 -1.30
CA ILE A 26 0.98 -14.23 -1.59
C ILE A 26 -0.22 -15.11 -1.94
N PRO A 27 -1.48 -14.73 -1.61
CA PRO A 27 -2.63 -15.49 -2.06
C PRO A 27 -2.55 -15.74 -3.58
N PRO A 28 -2.74 -16.99 -4.05
CA PRO A 28 -2.48 -17.36 -5.43
C PRO A 28 -3.32 -16.57 -6.45
N ASP A 29 -4.45 -16.03 -6.01
CA ASP A 29 -5.39 -15.27 -6.85
C ASP A 29 -5.04 -13.78 -6.97
N TRP A 30 -4.02 -13.29 -6.26
CA TRP A 30 -3.63 -11.89 -6.33
C TRP A 30 -2.72 -11.64 -7.53
N PRO A 31 -3.07 -10.68 -8.40
CA PRO A 31 -2.30 -10.40 -9.60
C PRO A 31 -0.99 -9.68 -9.24
N THR A 32 0.08 -10.44 -9.03
CA THR A 32 1.40 -9.89 -8.68
C THR A 32 2.36 -9.90 -9.85
N THR A 33 3.23 -8.89 -9.89
CA THR A 33 4.39 -8.83 -10.77
C THR A 33 5.64 -8.58 -9.93
N THR A 34 6.81 -8.94 -10.44
CA THR A 34 8.08 -8.57 -9.83
C THR A 34 8.66 -7.39 -10.58
N ASP A 35 8.94 -6.31 -9.88
CA ASP A 35 9.69 -5.19 -10.43
C ASP A 35 11.11 -5.66 -10.79
N PRO A 36 11.51 -5.59 -12.08
CA PRO A 36 12.80 -6.09 -12.54
C PRO A 36 13.99 -5.27 -12.01
N GLU A 37 13.79 -4.00 -11.64
CA GLU A 37 14.88 -3.13 -11.16
C GLU A 37 15.17 -3.39 -9.68
N THR A 38 14.12 -3.52 -8.88
CA THR A 38 14.23 -3.64 -7.42
C THR A 38 14.13 -5.08 -6.93
N GLY A 39 13.66 -6.00 -7.77
CA GLY A 39 13.29 -7.37 -7.38
C GLY A 39 12.10 -7.43 -6.43
N GLN A 40 11.39 -6.30 -6.23
CA GLN A 40 10.28 -6.20 -5.30
C GLN A 40 9.00 -6.76 -5.92
N VAL A 41 8.20 -7.47 -5.12
CA VAL A 41 6.89 -7.94 -5.58
C VAL A 41 5.86 -6.83 -5.42
N CYS A 42 5.18 -6.55 -6.51
CA CYS A 42 4.17 -5.52 -6.65
C CYS A 42 2.81 -6.15 -6.99
N LEU A 43 1.75 -5.60 -6.42
CA LEU A 43 0.38 -5.99 -6.67
C LEU A 43 -0.24 -5.10 -7.75
N LEU A 44 -0.75 -5.69 -8.83
CA LEU A 44 -1.48 -4.98 -9.87
C LEU A 44 -2.91 -4.68 -9.41
N LEU A 45 -3.30 -3.41 -9.44
CA LEU A 45 -4.62 -2.97 -8.97
C LEU A 45 -5.66 -2.92 -10.09
N GLY A 46 -6.92 -3.14 -9.75
CA GLY A 46 -8.09 -2.83 -10.56
C GLY A 46 -8.89 -4.05 -11.07
N THR A 47 -8.31 -5.24 -11.15
CA THR A 47 -9.02 -6.44 -11.63
C THR A 47 -9.60 -7.26 -10.48
N VAL A 48 -8.74 -7.81 -9.63
CA VAL A 48 -9.10 -8.66 -8.48
C VAL A 48 -8.99 -7.91 -7.17
N VAL A 49 -8.01 -7.02 -7.07
CA VAL A 49 -7.71 -6.24 -5.88
C VAL A 49 -7.70 -4.77 -6.24
N ASP A 50 -8.31 -3.94 -5.40
CA ASP A 50 -8.20 -2.49 -5.47
C ASP A 50 -7.78 -1.95 -4.10
N ALA A 51 -7.39 -0.68 -4.04
CA ALA A 51 -6.80 -0.09 -2.87
C ALA A 51 -7.32 1.33 -2.59
N LEU A 52 -7.70 1.56 -1.33
CA LEU A 52 -8.05 2.87 -0.78
C LEU A 52 -6.91 3.36 0.11
N VAL A 53 -6.48 4.61 -0.06
CA VAL A 53 -5.43 5.23 0.75
C VAL A 53 -6.00 6.37 1.59
N MET A 54 -5.63 6.42 2.86
CA MET A 54 -6.08 7.46 3.78
C MET A 54 -5.07 7.71 4.90
N ARG A 55 -5.20 8.83 5.60
CA ARG A 55 -4.31 9.19 6.72
C ARG A 55 -4.55 8.29 7.93
N ALA A 56 -3.48 7.96 8.67
CA ALA A 56 -3.51 7.05 9.81
C ALA A 56 -4.64 7.32 10.83
N GLY A 57 -4.97 8.59 11.12
CA GLY A 57 -6.06 8.93 12.02
C GLY A 57 -7.43 8.41 11.54
N LEU A 58 -7.85 8.82 10.34
CA LEU A 58 -9.08 8.32 9.72
C LEU A 58 -9.01 6.81 9.48
N ALA A 59 -7.85 6.32 9.06
CA ALA A 59 -7.60 4.90 8.81
C ALA A 59 -7.89 4.03 10.03
N ALA A 60 -7.41 4.42 11.20
CA ALA A 60 -7.60 3.66 12.43
C ALA A 60 -9.09 3.54 12.78
N GLU A 61 -9.85 4.62 12.66
CA GLU A 61 -11.30 4.65 12.90
C GLU A 61 -12.06 3.78 11.87
N VAL A 62 -11.69 3.87 10.59
CA VAL A 62 -12.27 3.02 9.52
C VAL A 62 -11.98 1.54 9.78
N ASN A 63 -10.74 1.21 10.15
CA ASN A 63 -10.33 -0.15 10.47
C ASN A 63 -11.10 -0.70 11.69
N HIS A 64 -11.31 0.12 12.71
CA HIS A 64 -12.14 -0.25 13.85
C HIS A 64 -13.60 -0.52 13.44
N ASN A 65 -14.20 0.34 12.62
CA ASN A 65 -15.56 0.14 12.10
C ASN A 65 -15.70 -1.13 11.27
N LEU A 66 -14.69 -1.48 10.46
CA LEU A 66 -14.66 -2.74 9.73
C LEU A 66 -14.59 -3.93 10.69
N ALA A 67 -13.71 -3.88 11.70
CA ALA A 67 -13.57 -4.93 12.70
C ALA A 67 -14.87 -5.16 13.49
N CYS A 68 -15.59 -4.10 13.88
CA CYS A 68 -16.91 -4.19 14.51
C CYS A 68 -17.96 -4.84 13.58
N SER A 69 -17.77 -4.75 12.27
CA SER A 69 -18.61 -5.41 11.27
C SER A 69 -18.10 -6.81 10.89
N LEU A 70 -17.16 -7.37 11.67
CA LEU A 70 -16.49 -8.66 11.42
C LEU A 70 -15.76 -8.72 10.06
N LEU A 71 -15.38 -7.57 9.51
CA LEU A 71 -14.57 -7.45 8.30
C LEU A 71 -13.13 -7.10 8.67
N GLN A 72 -12.18 -7.76 8.01
CA GLN A 72 -10.76 -7.46 8.16
C GLN A 72 -10.15 -7.14 6.80
N ALA A 73 -9.69 -5.90 6.64
CA ALA A 73 -8.91 -5.50 5.49
C ALA A 73 -7.42 -5.82 5.72
N PRO A 74 -6.69 -6.34 4.72
CA PRO A 74 -5.25 -6.26 4.71
C PRO A 74 -4.84 -4.80 4.58
N VAL A 75 -4.09 -4.28 5.54
CA VAL A 75 -3.69 -2.88 5.57
C VAL A 75 -2.16 -2.77 5.47
N VAL A 76 -1.70 -2.00 4.49
CA VAL A 76 -0.31 -1.59 4.35
C VAL A 76 -0.16 -0.19 4.94
N ILE A 77 0.77 -0.02 5.87
CA ILE A 77 1.19 1.28 6.39
C ILE A 77 2.36 1.75 5.54
N VAL A 78 2.26 2.94 4.97
CA VAL A 78 3.34 3.65 4.31
C VAL A 78 3.83 4.74 5.27
N PRO A 79 5.06 4.59 5.81
CA PRO A 79 5.65 5.60 6.66
C PRO A 79 5.70 6.95 5.96
N ALA A 80 5.30 7.99 6.66
CA ALA A 80 5.42 9.34 6.15
C ALA A 80 6.79 9.96 6.50
N THR A 81 7.12 11.05 5.81
CA THR A 81 8.28 11.88 6.18
C THR A 81 8.06 12.54 7.54
N PRO A 82 9.14 12.92 8.26
CA PRO A 82 9.03 13.60 9.55
C PRO A 82 8.10 14.82 9.47
N GLY A 83 7.18 14.93 10.43
CA GLY A 83 6.17 16.01 10.49
C GLY A 83 4.87 15.71 9.74
N ARG A 84 4.72 14.54 9.12
CA ARG A 84 3.49 14.08 8.46
C ARG A 84 3.04 12.75 9.08
N SER A 85 1.74 12.52 9.21
CA SER A 85 1.20 11.23 9.64
C SER A 85 1.35 10.18 8.52
N ASP A 86 1.56 8.93 8.91
CA ASP A 86 1.57 7.77 8.02
C ASP A 86 0.29 7.69 7.17
N ASP A 87 0.44 7.14 5.97
CA ASP A 87 -0.69 6.79 5.11
C ASP A 87 -0.96 5.29 5.24
N TRP A 88 -2.24 4.92 5.31
CA TRP A 88 -2.68 3.53 5.38
C TRP A 88 -3.40 3.20 4.08
N ILE A 89 -3.07 2.06 3.52
CA ILE A 89 -3.62 1.53 2.28
C ILE A 89 -4.42 0.27 2.62
N PHE A 90 -5.72 0.34 2.43
CA PHE A 90 -6.65 -0.77 2.59
C PHE A 90 -6.73 -1.53 1.28
N LEU A 91 -6.35 -2.80 1.28
CA LEU A 91 -6.61 -3.69 0.17
C LEU A 91 -8.05 -4.20 0.25
N THR A 92 -8.70 -4.19 -0.90
CA THR A 92 -10.12 -4.50 -1.05
C THR A 92 -10.35 -5.34 -2.28
N GLY A 93 -11.53 -5.95 -2.41
CA GLY A 93 -11.96 -6.53 -3.66
C GLY A 93 -12.08 -5.49 -4.79
N PRO A 94 -12.48 -5.92 -6.00
CA PRO A 94 -12.53 -5.04 -7.16
C PRO A 94 -13.40 -3.80 -6.91
N ARG A 95 -12.97 -2.66 -7.45
CA ARG A 95 -13.75 -1.43 -7.36
C ARG A 95 -15.07 -1.56 -8.12
N THR A 96 -16.11 -1.04 -7.48
CA THR A 96 -17.42 -0.82 -8.10
C THR A 96 -17.60 0.65 -8.44
N ALA A 97 -18.43 0.93 -9.46
CA ALA A 97 -18.72 2.30 -9.88
C ALA A 97 -19.26 3.14 -8.72
N LEU A 98 -18.69 4.33 -8.53
CA LEU A 98 -19.09 5.26 -7.48
C LEU A 98 -20.05 6.31 -8.02
N ARG A 99 -21.03 6.68 -7.21
CA ARG A 99 -21.83 7.87 -7.44
C ARG A 99 -20.95 9.11 -7.25
N GLN A 100 -21.20 10.18 -8.01
CA GLN A 100 -20.43 11.42 -7.91
C GLN A 100 -20.45 12.02 -6.49
N SER A 101 -21.57 11.90 -5.77
CA SER A 101 -21.66 12.33 -4.37
C SER A 101 -20.71 11.53 -3.47
N THR A 102 -20.61 10.21 -3.66
CA THR A 102 -19.65 9.37 -2.93
C THR A 102 -18.21 9.77 -3.24
N VAL A 103 -17.90 10.10 -4.50
CA VAL A 103 -16.57 10.61 -4.87
C VAL A 103 -16.26 11.91 -4.12
N ALA A 104 -17.19 12.85 -4.08
CA ALA A 104 -17.03 14.12 -3.36
C ALA A 104 -16.82 13.89 -1.85
N ASP A 105 -17.60 12.99 -1.22
CA ASP A 105 -17.45 12.61 0.19
C ASP A 105 -16.02 12.11 0.47
N LEU A 106 -15.50 11.21 -0.37
CA LEU A 106 -14.17 10.63 -0.20
C LEU A 106 -13.07 11.69 -0.36
N LEU A 107 -13.18 12.56 -1.37
CA LEU A 107 -12.21 13.63 -1.59
C LEU A 107 -12.21 14.64 -0.43
N SER A 108 -13.38 15.00 0.09
CA SER A 108 -13.52 15.86 1.28
C SER A 108 -12.85 15.23 2.51
N ALA A 109 -13.01 13.92 2.67
CA ALA A 109 -12.35 13.14 3.71
C ALA A 109 -10.85 12.89 3.45
N LYS A 110 -10.29 13.39 2.33
CA LYS A 110 -8.91 13.15 1.88
C LYS A 110 -8.59 11.66 1.73
N VAL A 111 -9.58 10.88 1.32
CA VAL A 111 -9.43 9.48 0.93
C VAL A 111 -9.17 9.41 -0.57
N GLY A 112 -8.06 8.78 -0.93
CA GLY A 112 -7.68 8.52 -2.31
C GLY A 112 -7.83 7.05 -2.67
N TRP A 113 -7.61 6.77 -3.94
CA TRP A 113 -7.48 5.43 -4.49
C TRP A 113 -6.57 5.46 -5.70
N TYR A 114 -6.01 4.30 -6.04
CA TYR A 114 -5.10 4.20 -7.17
C TYR A 114 -5.86 4.07 -8.49
N GLU A 115 -5.22 4.47 -9.59
CA GLU A 115 -5.76 4.17 -10.92
C GLU A 115 -5.67 2.66 -11.20
N PRO A 116 -6.63 2.06 -11.92
CA PRO A 116 -6.51 0.69 -12.41
C PRO A 116 -5.21 0.52 -13.22
N GLY A 117 -4.57 -0.64 -13.08
CA GLY A 117 -3.29 -0.96 -13.73
C GLY A 117 -2.05 -0.44 -12.99
N LYS A 118 -2.21 0.36 -11.93
CA LYS A 118 -1.06 0.74 -11.09
C LYS A 118 -0.55 -0.47 -10.29
N ALA A 119 0.76 -0.52 -10.14
CA ALA A 119 1.45 -1.51 -9.33
C ALA A 119 1.69 -0.93 -7.92
N LEU A 120 1.19 -1.61 -6.89
CA LEU A 120 1.43 -1.27 -5.50
C LEU A 120 2.54 -2.17 -4.93
N PRO A 121 3.69 -1.62 -4.52
CA PRO A 121 4.73 -2.42 -3.87
C PRO A 121 4.19 -3.09 -2.61
N LEU A 122 4.28 -4.42 -2.53
CA LEU A 122 3.91 -5.14 -1.32
C LEU A 122 5.04 -5.08 -0.30
N PRO A 123 4.72 -4.89 0.99
CA PRO A 123 5.70 -5.01 2.05
C PRO A 123 6.32 -6.41 2.10
N GLY A 124 7.64 -6.47 2.24
CA GLY A 124 8.32 -7.68 2.67
C GLY A 124 7.95 -8.05 4.11
N ASP A 125 8.27 -9.27 4.53
CA ASP A 125 7.90 -9.77 5.86
C ASP A 125 8.70 -9.09 6.98
N ILE A 126 9.92 -8.63 6.66
CA ILE A 126 10.78 -7.83 7.53
C ILE A 126 11.04 -6.50 6.82
N PRO A 127 10.26 -5.45 7.11
CA PRO A 127 10.46 -4.12 6.53
C PRO A 127 11.65 -3.43 7.19
N ALA A 128 12.47 -2.73 6.40
CA ALA A 128 13.49 -1.83 6.95
C ALA A 128 12.82 -0.57 7.55
N PRO A 129 13.50 0.16 8.45
CA PRO A 129 12.98 1.43 8.95
C PRO A 129 12.64 2.39 7.81
N GLY A 130 11.42 2.93 7.82
CA GLY A 130 10.93 3.83 6.77
C GLY A 130 10.33 3.13 5.54
N GLU A 131 10.36 1.80 5.46
CA GLU A 131 9.70 1.05 4.40
C GLU A 131 8.22 0.75 4.73
N PRO A 132 7.37 0.56 3.70
CA PRO A 132 6.02 0.05 3.89
C PRO A 132 5.99 -1.24 4.70
N ARG A 133 4.98 -1.38 5.58
CA ARG A 133 4.79 -2.56 6.43
C ARG A 133 3.34 -2.99 6.53
N TRP A 134 3.08 -4.25 6.81
CA TRP A 134 1.73 -4.71 7.14
C TRP A 134 1.34 -4.24 8.55
N LEU A 135 0.10 -3.76 8.73
CA LEU A 135 -0.43 -3.45 10.06
C LEU A 135 -0.67 -4.72 10.89
N SER A 136 -1.34 -5.71 10.29
CA SER A 136 -1.80 -6.94 10.98
C SER A 136 -1.42 -8.23 10.23
N GLY A 137 -0.48 -8.12 9.29
CA GLY A 137 -0.14 -9.16 8.33
C GLY A 137 -0.97 -9.10 7.04
N ARG A 138 -0.72 -10.06 6.14
CA ARG A 138 -1.41 -10.20 4.85
C ARG A 138 -2.84 -10.72 5.03
N ALA A 139 -3.62 -10.71 3.95
CA ALA A 139 -4.97 -11.29 3.93
C ALA A 139 -4.94 -12.75 4.39
N LYS A 140 -5.57 -13.04 5.54
CA LYS A 140 -5.85 -14.41 6.00
C LYS A 140 -7.22 -14.90 5.54
N THR A 141 -8.06 -13.98 5.08
CA THR A 141 -9.46 -14.17 4.67
C THR A 141 -9.71 -13.46 3.35
N ALA A 142 -10.90 -13.65 2.77
CA ALA A 142 -11.32 -12.91 1.58
C ALA A 142 -11.20 -11.39 1.80
N LEU A 143 -10.85 -10.69 0.72
CA LEU A 143 -10.76 -9.23 0.73
C LEU A 143 -12.15 -8.62 1.01
N PRO A 144 -12.23 -7.57 1.85
CA PRO A 144 -13.49 -6.90 2.06
C PRO A 144 -13.97 -6.25 0.75
N PRO A 145 -15.28 -6.24 0.47
CA PRO A 145 -15.81 -5.54 -0.69
C PRO A 145 -15.44 -4.05 -0.66
N TRP A 146 -15.13 -3.48 -1.84
CA TRP A 146 -14.83 -2.05 -2.01
C TRP A 146 -15.86 -1.14 -1.32
N GLY A 147 -17.15 -1.42 -1.53
CA GLY A 147 -18.25 -0.66 -0.95
C GLY A 147 -18.33 -0.77 0.58
N ALA A 148 -17.84 -1.85 1.19
CA ALA A 148 -17.83 -2.00 2.64
C ALA A 148 -16.83 -1.04 3.30
N VAL A 149 -15.64 -0.88 2.72
CA VAL A 149 -14.63 0.08 3.19
C VAL A 149 -15.10 1.51 2.98
N ILE A 150 -15.70 1.84 1.83
CA ILE A 150 -16.30 3.16 1.60
C ILE A 150 -17.45 3.43 2.58
N GLY A 151 -18.30 2.43 2.85
CA GLY A 151 -19.37 2.56 3.85
C GLY A 151 -18.81 2.88 5.24
N ALA A 152 -17.70 2.24 5.63
CA ALA A 152 -17.01 2.51 6.88
C ALA A 152 -16.42 3.94 6.90
N VAL A 153 -15.80 4.39 5.80
CA VAL A 153 -15.33 5.79 5.67
C VAL A 153 -16.47 6.78 5.90
N ARG A 154 -17.60 6.60 5.20
CA ARG A 154 -18.75 7.52 5.30
C ARG A 154 -19.33 7.57 6.72
N ARG A 155 -19.48 6.41 7.37
CA ARG A 155 -19.92 6.35 8.78
C ARG A 155 -18.99 7.11 9.70
N THR A 156 -17.69 6.93 9.51
CA THR A 156 -16.65 7.61 10.30
C THR A 156 -16.73 9.12 10.14
N CYS A 157 -16.84 9.61 8.89
CA CYS A 157 -16.95 11.04 8.61
C CYS A 157 -18.23 11.67 9.17
N CYS A 158 -19.38 10.98 9.09
CA CYS A 158 -20.63 11.47 9.68
C CYS A 158 -20.59 11.53 11.22
N SER A 159 -19.84 10.63 11.87
CA SER A 159 -19.73 10.62 13.34
C SER A 159 -18.88 11.75 13.92
N ARG A 160 -17.98 12.36 13.12
CA ARG A 160 -17.13 13.50 13.54
C ARG A 160 -17.77 14.88 13.32
N ALA A 161 -19.02 14.93 12.86
CA ALA A 161 -19.71 16.17 12.51
C ALA A 161 -20.47 16.85 13.68
N TRP A 162 -20.13 16.52 14.93
CA TRP A 162 -20.79 17.03 16.13
C TRP A 162 -19.77 17.53 17.15
#